data_AF-A0AA88SRU8-F1
#
_entry.id   AF-A0AA88SRU8-F1
#
_cell.length_a   1.000
_cell.length_b   1.000
_cell.length_c   1.000
_cell.angle_alpha   90.00
_cell.angle_beta   90.00
_cell.angle_gamma   90.00
#
_symmetry.space_group_name_H-M   'P 1'
#
loop_
_entity.id
_entity.type
_entity.pdbx_description
1 polymer ?
#
loop_
_entity_poly.entity_id
_entity_poly.type
_entity_poly.pdbx_seq_one_letter_code
_entity_poly.pdbx_strand_id
1 'polypeptide(L)'
;MLARQVLLSGCRPVSSVRHSHWITSGVSLKTSVPLRAEPKKKKKVDPRRELMVKERLKKKVKKLEKIPPELIPIEDFIPPVKYFDENRVRIHLKLSFEEIERRALLLKEWSRYKNSQHQADMTAIEGALLAQTQALKELQLESEELYKTALGPDCSLFPFQRHGPCYTPPVQNQEAPYGKYNNITRVYTQ
;
A
#
# COMPACT_ATOMS: atom_id res chain seq x y z
N MET A 1 -62.94 29.52 -3.54
CA MET A 1 -62.24 29.04 -4.77
C MET A 1 -61.39 27.85 -4.36
N LEU A 2 -61.96 26.64 -4.46
CA LEU A 2 -61.61 25.63 -5.48
C LEU A 2 -60.12 25.22 -5.37
N ALA A 3 -59.84 24.20 -4.56
CA ALA A 3 -59.68 22.79 -4.99
C ALA A 3 -58.22 22.54 -5.43
N ARG A 4 -57.49 21.55 -4.91
CA ARG A 4 -57.80 20.12 -5.01
C ARG A 4 -56.92 19.32 -4.04
N GLN A 5 -57.59 18.43 -3.34
CA GLN A 5 -57.05 17.29 -2.63
C GLN A 5 -56.76 16.19 -3.67
N VAL A 6 -55.53 15.66 -3.70
CA VAL A 6 -55.20 14.50 -4.53
C VAL A 6 -55.06 13.29 -3.61
N LEU A 7 -56.09 12.44 -3.71
CA LEU A 7 -56.21 11.15 -3.07
C LEU A 7 -55.15 10.18 -3.62
N LEU A 8 -54.43 9.54 -2.69
CA LEU A 8 -53.68 8.32 -2.93
C LEU A 8 -54.68 7.23 -3.35
N SER A 9 -54.70 6.90 -4.63
CA SER A 9 -55.41 5.73 -5.15
C SER A 9 -54.37 4.68 -5.57
N GLY A 10 -54.31 3.60 -4.80
CA GLY A 10 -53.57 2.41 -5.15
C GLY A 10 -54.27 1.68 -6.29
N CYS A 11 -53.53 1.40 -7.35
CA CYS A 11 -53.88 0.38 -8.33
C CYS A 11 -52.76 -0.66 -8.33
N ARG A 12 -53.05 -1.81 -7.73
CA ARG A 12 -52.26 -3.03 -7.89
C ARG A 12 -52.37 -3.45 -9.36
N PRO A 13 -51.28 -3.77 -10.07
CA PRO A 13 -51.41 -4.45 -11.34
C PRO A 13 -51.98 -5.85 -11.06
N VAL A 14 -53.20 -6.08 -11.55
CA VAL A 14 -53.80 -7.42 -11.64
C VAL A 14 -52.87 -8.26 -12.49
N SER A 15 -52.32 -9.30 -11.88
CA SER A 15 -51.60 -10.36 -12.57
C SER A 15 -52.52 -10.97 -13.64
N SER A 16 -52.18 -10.74 -14.91
CA SER A 16 -52.75 -11.52 -16.00
C SER A 16 -52.20 -12.95 -15.89
N VAL A 17 -52.93 -13.79 -15.16
CA VAL A 17 -52.77 -15.23 -15.16
C VAL A 17 -53.18 -15.70 -16.54
N ARG A 18 -52.21 -15.87 -17.45
CA ARG A 18 -52.43 -16.59 -18.70
C ARG A 18 -52.81 -18.01 -18.32
N HIS A 19 -54.11 -18.29 -18.40
CA HIS A 19 -54.67 -19.62 -18.31
C HIS A 19 -54.11 -20.44 -19.46
N SER A 20 -53.12 -21.28 -19.15
CA SER A 20 -52.67 -22.31 -20.07
C SER A 20 -53.75 -23.38 -20.16
N HIS A 21 -54.48 -23.38 -21.27
CA HIS A 21 -55.53 -24.34 -21.64
C HIS A 21 -54.99 -25.76 -21.96
N TRP A 22 -53.82 -26.11 -21.42
CA TRP A 22 -53.27 -27.45 -21.49
C TRP A 22 -53.12 -28.09 -20.11
N ILE A 23 -53.90 -27.64 -19.11
CA ILE A 23 -54.22 -28.47 -17.94
C ILE A 23 -54.94 -29.72 -18.46
N THR A 24 -54.12 -30.69 -18.86
CA THR A 24 -54.54 -32.05 -19.11
C THR A 24 -54.44 -32.70 -17.74
N SER A 25 -55.61 -33.01 -17.23
CA SER A 25 -55.90 -33.87 -16.08
C SER A 25 -54.75 -34.81 -15.70
N GLY A 26 -54.39 -34.74 -14.42
CA GLY A 26 -53.59 -35.77 -13.78
C GLY A 26 -54.27 -37.14 -13.93
N VAL A 27 -53.45 -38.19 -14.03
CA VAL A 27 -53.83 -39.58 -14.27
C VAL A 27 -54.01 -39.96 -15.76
N SER A 28 -52.95 -39.71 -16.54
CA SER A 28 -52.55 -40.69 -17.54
C SER A 28 -51.05 -40.93 -17.39
N LEU A 29 -50.71 -41.93 -16.58
CA LEU A 29 -49.38 -42.50 -16.52
C LEU A 29 -49.11 -43.11 -17.90
N LYS A 30 -48.54 -42.31 -18.81
CA LYS A 30 -47.90 -42.85 -20.01
C LYS A 30 -46.69 -43.65 -19.53
N THR A 31 -46.89 -44.94 -19.31
CA THR A 31 -45.87 -45.94 -18.96
C THR A 31 -44.96 -46.29 -20.13
N SER A 32 -44.98 -45.49 -21.21
CA SER A 32 -43.94 -45.56 -22.22
C SER A 32 -42.64 -45.12 -21.56
N VAL A 33 -41.78 -46.11 -21.29
CA VAL A 33 -40.36 -45.94 -20.97
C VAL A 33 -39.83 -44.81 -21.83
N PRO A 34 -39.21 -43.75 -21.27
CA PRO A 34 -38.43 -42.84 -22.10
C PRO A 34 -37.34 -43.70 -22.71
N LEU A 35 -37.56 -44.15 -23.96
CA LEU A 35 -36.54 -44.80 -24.77
C LEU A 35 -35.35 -43.89 -24.63
N ARG A 36 -34.29 -44.44 -24.03
CA ARG A 36 -33.06 -43.71 -23.76
C ARG A 36 -32.59 -43.11 -25.08
N ALA A 37 -32.97 -41.87 -25.34
CA ALA A 37 -32.26 -41.06 -26.30
C ALA A 37 -30.83 -41.08 -25.81
N GLU A 38 -29.92 -41.55 -26.65
CA GLU A 38 -28.48 -41.56 -26.35
C GLU A 38 -28.12 -40.23 -25.69
N PRO A 39 -27.33 -40.22 -24.59
CA PRO A 39 -26.94 -38.97 -23.96
C PRO A 39 -26.26 -38.11 -25.01
N LYS A 40 -27.00 -37.12 -25.54
CA LYS A 40 -26.49 -36.23 -26.58
C LYS A 40 -25.24 -35.59 -25.99
N LYS A 41 -24.07 -35.86 -26.58
CA LYS A 41 -22.79 -35.30 -26.15
C LYS A 41 -23.01 -33.80 -25.94
N LYS A 42 -22.80 -33.31 -24.71
CA LYS A 42 -22.86 -31.87 -24.43
C LYS A 42 -21.91 -31.20 -25.42
N LYS A 43 -22.46 -30.37 -26.30
CA LYS A 43 -21.65 -29.69 -27.31
C LYS A 43 -20.59 -28.87 -26.56
N LYS A 44 -19.34 -29.06 -26.95
CA LYS A 44 -18.22 -28.24 -26.46
C LYS A 44 -18.61 -26.78 -26.65
N VAL A 45 -18.34 -25.95 -25.64
CA VAL A 45 -18.65 -24.51 -25.66
C VAL A 45 -18.15 -23.92 -26.97
N ASP A 46 -18.99 -23.12 -27.64
CA ASP A 46 -18.65 -22.55 -28.93
C ASP A 46 -17.36 -21.72 -28.81
N PRO A 47 -16.32 -21.96 -29.64
CA PRO A 47 -15.06 -21.22 -29.55
C PRO A 47 -15.26 -19.70 -29.72
N ARG A 48 -16.32 -19.29 -30.43
CA ARG A 48 -16.72 -17.88 -30.58
C ARG A 48 -17.12 -17.23 -29.25
N ARG A 49 -17.76 -17.97 -28.33
CA ARG A 49 -18.12 -17.45 -27.00
C ARG A 49 -16.88 -17.19 -26.16
N GLU A 50 -15.91 -18.09 -26.20
CA GLU A 50 -14.64 -17.94 -25.48
C GLU A 50 -13.83 -16.73 -26.01
N LEU A 51 -13.78 -16.53 -27.32
CA LEU A 51 -13.11 -15.37 -27.93
C LEU A 51 -13.76 -14.04 -27.52
N MET A 52 -15.10 -13.95 -27.55
CA MET A 52 -15.81 -12.75 -27.10
C MET A 52 -15.58 -12.46 -25.60
N VAL A 53 -15.50 -13.49 -24.77
CA VAL A 53 -15.17 -13.34 -23.34
C VAL A 53 -13.75 -12.83 -23.16
N LYS A 54 -12.77 -13.38 -23.90
CA LYS A 54 -11.38 -12.90 -23.89
C LYS A 54 -11.27 -11.44 -24.31
N GLU A 55 -11.98 -11.02 -25.36
CA GLU A 55 -11.97 -9.62 -25.81
C GLU A 55 -12.61 -8.67 -24.80
N ARG A 56 -13.71 -9.08 -24.17
CA ARG A 56 -14.35 -8.31 -23.09
C ARG A 56 -13.42 -8.16 -21.89
N LEU A 57 -12.73 -9.23 -21.49
CA LEU A 57 -11.74 -9.20 -20.41
C LEU A 57 -10.57 -8.30 -20.77
N LYS A 58 -10.01 -8.40 -21.99
CA LYS A 58 -8.95 -7.50 -22.47
C LYS A 58 -9.38 -6.03 -22.39
N LYS A 59 -10.61 -5.70 -22.77
CA LYS A 59 -11.15 -4.34 -22.68
C LYS A 59 -11.31 -3.87 -21.22
N LYS A 60 -11.68 -4.77 -20.29
CA LYS A 60 -11.77 -4.46 -18.86
C LYS A 60 -10.39 -4.23 -18.25
N VAL A 61 -9.43 -5.10 -18.53
CA VAL A 61 -8.03 -4.95 -18.09
C VAL A 61 -7.45 -3.63 -18.62
N LYS A 62 -7.60 -3.33 -19.91
CA LYS A 62 -7.18 -2.03 -20.48
C LYS A 62 -7.86 -0.80 -19.87
N LYS A 63 -9.03 -0.97 -19.23
CA LYS A 63 -9.70 0.12 -18.50
C LYS A 63 -9.14 0.24 -17.09
N LEU A 64 -8.87 -0.88 -16.42
CA LEU A 64 -8.27 -0.91 -15.09
C LEU A 64 -6.82 -0.43 -15.12
N GLU A 65 -6.02 -0.83 -16.11
CA GLU A 65 -4.64 -0.34 -16.32
C GLU A 65 -4.57 1.16 -16.59
N LYS A 66 -5.64 1.76 -17.10
CA LYS A 66 -5.73 3.22 -17.31
C LYS A 66 -6.02 3.98 -16.03
N ILE A 67 -6.57 3.32 -15.01
CA ILE A 67 -6.83 3.94 -13.72
C ILE A 67 -5.50 3.95 -12.97
N PRO A 68 -4.95 5.12 -12.60
CA PRO A 68 -3.73 5.16 -11.82
C PRO A 68 -3.98 4.53 -10.45
N PRO A 69 -3.06 3.68 -9.94
CA PRO A 69 -3.22 3.08 -8.62
C PRO A 69 -3.14 4.16 -7.53
N GLU A 70 -4.04 4.10 -6.56
CA GLU A 70 -4.03 4.98 -5.39
C GLU A 70 -2.93 4.55 -4.41
N LEU A 71 -2.10 5.48 -3.94
CA LEU A 71 -1.04 5.14 -2.99
C LEU A 71 -1.62 4.78 -1.62
N ILE A 72 -1.05 3.76 -0.97
CA ILE A 72 -1.38 3.43 0.41
C ILE A 72 -1.07 4.66 1.30
N PRO A 73 -2.02 5.13 2.11
CA PRO A 73 -1.81 6.31 2.94
C PRO A 73 -0.77 6.04 4.03
N ILE A 74 0.04 7.06 4.34
CA ILE A 74 0.99 7.03 5.45
C ILE A 74 0.24 7.47 6.72
N GLU A 75 -0.10 6.51 7.57
CA GLU A 75 -0.90 6.75 8.79
C GLU A 75 -0.24 7.80 9.72
N ASP A 76 1.08 7.81 9.83
CA ASP A 76 1.83 8.71 10.74
C ASP A 76 1.74 10.19 10.34
N PHE A 77 1.52 10.49 9.06
CA PHE A 77 1.37 11.87 8.59
C PHE A 77 -0.03 12.43 8.80
N ILE A 78 -1.03 11.55 8.96
CA ILE A 78 -2.43 11.96 9.09
C ILE A 78 -2.77 12.00 10.57
N PRO A 79 -3.04 13.18 11.17
CA PRO A 79 -3.41 13.25 12.57
C PRO A 79 -4.72 12.47 12.82
N PRO A 80 -4.72 11.48 13.73
CA PRO A 80 -5.93 10.78 14.13
C PRO A 80 -7.01 11.73 14.64
N VAL A 81 -8.28 11.38 14.36
CA VAL A 81 -9.46 12.18 14.76
C VAL A 81 -9.49 12.48 16.27
N LYS A 82 -8.97 11.54 17.07
CA LYS A 82 -8.90 11.65 18.55
C LYS A 82 -8.08 12.82 19.08
N TYR A 83 -7.28 13.49 18.24
CA TYR A 83 -6.47 14.65 18.64
C TYR A 83 -7.17 15.99 18.42
N PHE A 84 -8.31 16.01 17.73
CA PHE A 84 -9.11 17.23 17.57
C PHE A 84 -10.03 17.51 18.77
N ASP A 85 -10.11 16.60 19.73
CA ASP A 85 -10.90 16.78 20.95
C ASP A 85 -10.27 17.84 21.87
N GLU A 86 -10.97 18.96 22.08
CA GLU A 86 -10.50 20.11 22.89
C GLU A 86 -10.24 19.73 24.36
N ASN A 87 -10.92 18.71 24.89
CA ASN A 87 -10.77 18.22 26.26
C ASN A 87 -9.37 17.66 26.56
N ARG A 88 -8.56 17.39 25.53
CA ARG A 88 -7.20 16.84 25.65
C ARG A 88 -6.12 17.92 25.62
N VAL A 89 -6.49 19.18 25.41
CA VAL A 89 -5.57 20.32 25.34
C VAL A 89 -5.07 20.66 26.75
N ARG A 90 -3.75 20.73 26.92
CA ARG A 90 -3.13 21.21 28.16
C ARG A 90 -3.01 22.73 28.11
N ILE A 91 -3.23 23.39 29.25
CA ILE A 91 -3.12 24.85 29.36
C ILE A 91 -1.66 25.27 29.09
N HIS A 92 -1.48 26.27 28.21
CA HIS A 92 -0.16 26.84 27.95
C HIS A 92 0.28 27.75 29.09
N LEU A 93 1.37 27.40 29.75
CA LEU A 93 1.99 28.25 30.77
C LEU A 93 2.80 29.37 30.09
N LYS A 94 2.63 30.60 30.56
CA LYS A 94 3.49 31.72 30.17
C LYS A 94 4.86 31.53 30.83
N LEU A 95 5.91 31.51 30.02
CA LEU A 95 7.28 31.40 30.51
C LEU A 95 7.76 32.73 31.08
N SER A 96 8.62 32.70 32.10
CA SER A 96 9.31 33.88 32.58
C SER A 96 10.31 34.36 31.52
N PHE A 97 10.65 35.66 31.56
CA PHE A 97 11.63 36.24 30.66
C PHE A 97 12.99 35.52 30.72
N GLU A 98 13.46 35.21 31.93
CA GLU A 98 14.73 34.50 32.17
C GLU A 98 14.77 33.13 31.48
N GLU A 99 13.67 32.37 31.53
CA GLU A 99 13.60 31.05 30.91
C GLU A 99 13.57 31.14 29.38
N ILE A 100 12.93 32.17 28.82
CA ILE A 100 12.93 32.43 27.38
C ILE A 100 14.34 32.79 26.91
N GLU A 101 15.02 33.68 27.63
CA GLU A 101 16.38 34.10 27.32
C GLU A 101 17.37 32.93 27.43
N ARG A 102 17.27 32.12 28.48
CA ARG A 102 18.08 30.89 28.67
C ARG A 102 17.92 29.94 27.48
N ARG A 103 16.69 29.69 27.02
CA ARG A 103 16.43 28.83 25.85
C ARG A 103 17.02 29.43 24.57
N ALA A 104 16.89 30.74 24.39
CA ALA A 104 17.45 31.41 23.21
C ALA A 104 18.98 31.33 23.18
N LEU A 105 19.65 31.49 24.31
CA LEU A 105 21.11 31.31 24.43
C LEU A 105 21.51 29.87 24.14
N LEU A 106 20.82 28.89 24.73
CA LEU A 106 21.08 27.47 24.49
C LEU A 106 20.94 27.10 23.01
N LEU A 107 19.91 27.62 22.32
CA LEU A 107 19.72 27.37 20.89
C LEU A 107 20.84 27.98 20.02
N LYS A 108 21.37 29.15 20.42
CA LYS A 108 22.53 29.77 19.75
C LYS A 108 23.80 28.94 19.95
N GLU A 109 24.01 28.39 21.14
CA GLU A 109 25.14 27.51 21.41
C GLU A 109 25.01 26.19 20.64
N TRP A 110 23.81 25.61 20.64
CA TRP A 110 23.50 24.40 19.90
C TRP A 110 23.73 24.56 18.40
N SER A 111 23.32 25.70 17.81
CA SER A 111 23.54 25.96 16.38
C SER A 111 25.02 26.07 16.05
N ARG A 112 25.82 26.77 16.88
CA ARG A 112 27.28 26.83 16.73
C ARG A 112 27.92 25.45 16.83
N TYR A 113 27.50 24.65 17.81
CA TYR A 113 28.00 23.29 18.00
C TYR A 113 27.69 22.39 16.80
N LYS A 114 26.44 22.37 16.33
CA LYS A 114 26.04 21.58 15.17
C LYS A 114 26.74 22.02 13.89
N ASN A 115 26.98 23.33 13.73
CA ASN A 115 27.76 23.83 12.61
C ASN A 115 29.22 23.36 12.66
N SER A 116 29.85 23.37 13.83
CA SER A 116 31.21 22.86 14.01
C SER A 116 31.30 21.35 13.71
N GLN A 117 30.33 20.55 14.17
CA GLN A 117 30.26 19.13 13.80
C GLN A 117 30.13 18.94 12.29
N HIS A 118 29.22 19.68 11.65
CA HIS A 118 29.04 19.58 10.21
C HIS A 118 30.32 19.94 9.44
N GLN A 119 31.01 21.01 9.84
CA GLN A 119 32.29 21.38 9.23
C GLN A 119 33.34 20.28 9.39
N ALA A 120 33.42 19.63 10.55
CA ALA A 120 34.34 18.51 10.77
C ALA A 120 33.99 17.28 9.93
N ASP A 121 32.70 16.96 9.78
CA ASP A 121 32.26 15.87 8.91
C ASP A 121 32.60 16.15 7.44
N MET A 122 32.37 17.38 6.98
CA MET A 122 32.68 17.80 5.62
C MET A 122 34.18 17.74 5.33
N THR A 123 35.03 18.23 6.24
CA THR A 123 36.49 18.16 6.05
C THR A 123 36.99 16.70 6.05
N ALA A 124 36.40 15.82 6.86
CA ALA A 124 36.73 14.39 6.84
C ALA A 124 36.33 13.73 5.51
N ILE A 125 35.15 14.04 4.97
CA ILE A 125 34.69 13.55 3.66
C ILE A 125 35.60 14.06 2.54
N GLU A 126 35.90 15.36 2.53
CA GLU A 126 36.81 15.97 1.55
C GLU A 126 38.20 15.33 1.60
N GLY A 127 38.74 15.11 2.80
CA GLY A 127 40.02 14.42 2.99
C GLY A 127 39.99 12.98 2.45
N ALA A 128 38.92 12.23 2.72
CA ALA A 128 38.76 10.87 2.20
C ALA A 128 38.67 10.83 0.67
N LEU A 129 37.94 11.78 0.06
CA LEU A 129 37.83 11.89 -1.39
C LEU A 129 39.16 12.27 -2.04
N LEU A 130 39.89 13.24 -1.46
CA LEU A 130 41.21 13.62 -1.95
C LEU A 130 42.18 12.43 -1.91
N ALA A 131 42.23 11.72 -0.79
CA ALA A 131 43.05 10.51 -0.66
C ALA A 131 42.67 9.42 -1.68
N GLN A 132 41.37 9.18 -1.87
CA GLN A 132 40.88 8.23 -2.88
C GLN A 132 41.33 8.65 -4.29
N THR A 133 41.20 9.92 -4.66
CA THR A 133 41.59 10.41 -6.00
C THR A 133 43.09 10.35 -6.23
N GLN A 134 43.91 10.64 -5.20
CA GLN A 134 45.36 10.52 -5.27
C GLN A 134 45.77 9.06 -5.47
N ALA A 135 45.22 8.15 -4.66
CA ALA A 135 45.48 6.71 -4.79
C ALA A 135 45.12 6.17 -6.18
N LEU A 136 44.00 6.62 -6.77
CA LEU A 136 43.62 6.21 -8.13
C LEU A 136 44.56 6.75 -9.21
N LYS A 137 45.10 7.96 -9.05
CA LYS A 137 46.10 8.53 -9.98
C LYS A 137 47.41 7.77 -9.91
N GLU A 138 47.88 7.45 -8.70
CA GLU A 138 49.09 6.64 -8.50
C GLU A 138 48.90 5.23 -9.09
N LEU A 139 47.76 4.58 -8.81
CA LEU A 139 47.43 3.28 -9.36
C LEU A 139 47.43 3.28 -10.89
N GLN A 140 46.95 4.35 -11.53
CA GLN A 140 46.96 4.48 -12.98
C GLN A 140 48.38 4.54 -13.56
N LEU A 141 49.32 5.19 -12.86
CA LEU A 141 50.72 5.27 -13.28
C LEU A 141 51.45 3.92 -13.13
N GLU A 142 51.08 3.14 -12.12
CA GLU A 142 51.66 1.83 -11.86
C GLU A 142 51.06 0.70 -12.73
N SER A 143 49.74 0.67 -12.89
CA SER A 143 49.03 -0.38 -13.63
C SER A 143 47.67 0.09 -14.17
N GLU A 144 47.56 0.17 -15.50
CA GLU A 144 46.31 0.53 -16.17
C GLU A 144 45.22 -0.54 -16.03
N GLU A 145 45.61 -1.82 -15.96
CA GLU A 145 44.66 -2.93 -15.80
C GLU A 145 43.94 -2.87 -14.45
N LEU A 146 44.70 -2.69 -13.36
CA LEU A 146 44.12 -2.58 -12.02
C LEU A 146 43.24 -1.32 -11.89
N TYR A 147 43.67 -0.20 -12.47
CA TYR A 147 42.86 1.01 -12.51
C TYR A 147 41.49 0.77 -13.17
N LYS A 148 41.45 0.10 -14.33
CA LYS A 148 40.19 -0.24 -15.02
C LYS A 148 39.29 -1.15 -14.16
N THR A 149 39.87 -2.10 -13.45
CA THR A 149 39.10 -2.97 -12.55
C THR A 149 38.53 -2.20 -11.34
N ALA A 150 39.31 -1.30 -10.75
CA ALA A 150 38.90 -0.51 -9.59
C ALA A 150 37.78 0.49 -9.90
N LEU A 151 37.69 0.98 -11.15
CA LEU A 151 36.58 1.83 -11.60
C LEU A 151 35.26 1.07 -11.79
N GLY A 152 35.31 -0.26 -11.91
CA GLY A 152 34.12 -1.08 -12.10
C GLY A 152 33.18 -1.01 -10.90
N PRO A 153 31.86 -0.87 -11.10
CA PRO A 153 30.91 -0.90 -9.99
C PRO A 153 30.88 -2.29 -9.34
N ASP A 154 30.88 -2.33 -8.01
CA ASP A 154 30.73 -3.58 -7.27
C ASP A 154 29.25 -3.98 -7.19
N CYS A 155 28.86 -5.00 -7.95
CA CYS A 155 27.51 -5.54 -7.94
C CYS A 155 27.14 -6.23 -6.62
N SER A 156 28.10 -6.56 -5.76
CA SER A 156 27.86 -7.20 -4.45
C SER A 156 27.43 -6.23 -3.36
N LEU A 157 27.58 -4.91 -3.59
CA LEU A 157 27.26 -3.88 -2.62
C LEU A 157 25.76 -3.82 -2.30
N PHE A 158 24.90 -4.19 -3.25
CA PHE A 158 23.45 -4.13 -3.09
C PHE A 158 22.82 -5.54 -3.04
N PRO A 159 21.92 -5.82 -2.07
CA PRO A 159 21.36 -4.92 -1.08
C PRO A 159 22.25 -4.74 0.17
N PHE A 160 22.61 -3.50 0.50
CA PHE A 160 23.33 -3.18 1.74
C PHE A 160 22.36 -3.05 2.93
N GLN A 161 22.60 -3.81 4.00
CA GLN A 161 21.83 -3.72 5.24
C GLN A 161 22.74 -3.52 6.45
N ARG A 162 22.40 -2.54 7.29
CA ARG A 162 23.10 -2.26 8.55
C ARG A 162 22.11 -1.85 9.63
N HIS A 163 22.24 -2.43 10.81
CA HIS A 163 21.48 -2.00 12.00
C HIS A 163 22.22 -0.86 12.71
N GLY A 164 21.46 0.10 13.24
CA GLY A 164 22.00 1.17 14.07
C GLY A 164 22.56 0.64 15.40
N PRO A 165 23.38 1.44 16.11
CA PRO A 165 23.91 1.04 17.41
C PRO A 165 22.78 0.87 18.43
N CYS A 166 22.94 -0.11 19.32
CA CYS A 166 22.06 -0.29 20.49
C CYS A 166 22.57 0.57 21.65
N TYR A 167 21.66 1.04 22.52
CA TYR A 167 22.05 1.77 23.73
C TYR A 167 22.85 0.90 24.70
N THR A 168 22.51 -0.39 24.78
CA THR A 168 23.20 -1.38 25.61
C THR A 168 23.51 -2.61 24.75
N PRO A 169 24.73 -3.17 24.81
CA PRO A 169 25.06 -4.38 24.09
C PRO A 169 24.25 -5.59 24.61
N PRO A 170 24.04 -6.62 23.78
CA PRO A 170 23.31 -7.81 24.18
C PRO A 170 24.04 -8.57 25.28
N VAL A 171 23.29 -9.01 26.30
CA VAL A 171 23.81 -9.87 27.37
C VAL A 171 23.80 -11.32 26.90
N GLN A 172 24.89 -12.05 27.16
CA GLN A 172 24.98 -13.47 26.83
C GLN A 172 23.98 -14.29 27.67
N ASN A 173 23.34 -15.29 27.06
CA ASN A 173 22.42 -16.24 27.71
C ASN A 173 21.15 -15.63 28.32
N GLN A 174 20.73 -14.44 27.88
CA GLN A 174 19.45 -13.88 28.28
C GLN A 174 18.32 -14.50 27.45
N GLU A 175 17.44 -15.25 28.10
CA GLU A 175 16.22 -15.79 27.47
C GLU A 175 15.10 -14.75 27.49
N ALA A 176 14.54 -14.46 26.31
CA ALA A 176 13.36 -13.61 26.20
C ALA A 176 12.10 -14.40 26.62
N PRO A 177 11.11 -13.74 27.26
CA PRO A 177 9.85 -14.40 27.60
C PRO A 177 9.06 -14.80 26.34
N TYR A 178 8.30 -15.88 26.44
CA TYR A 178 7.44 -16.35 25.35
C TYR A 178 6.28 -15.37 25.07
N GLY A 179 6.01 -15.14 23.78
CA GLY A 179 4.91 -14.29 23.32
C GLY A 179 4.44 -14.66 21.91
N LYS A 180 3.26 -14.17 21.51
CA LYS A 180 2.71 -14.32 20.16
C LYS A 180 2.74 -12.99 19.43
N TYR A 181 3.25 -12.98 18.20
CA TYR A 181 3.21 -11.82 17.31
C TYR A 181 2.00 -11.92 16.39
N ASN A 182 1.08 -10.96 16.48
CA ASN A 182 -0.06 -10.83 15.58
C ASN A 182 0.13 -9.58 14.72
N ASN A 183 0.21 -9.74 13.40
CA ASN A 183 0.28 -8.61 12.49
C ASN A 183 -1.10 -7.93 12.39
N ILE A 184 -1.17 -6.65 12.77
CA ILE A 184 -2.39 -5.82 12.75
C ILE A 184 -2.32 -4.70 11.70
N THR A 185 -1.35 -4.75 10.77
CA THR A 185 -1.23 -3.76 9.69
C THR A 185 -2.51 -3.75 8.85
N ARG A 186 -3.06 -2.55 8.62
CA ARG A 186 -4.27 -2.36 7.82
C ARG A 186 -3.98 -2.62 6.35
N VAL A 187 -4.82 -3.42 5.71
CA VAL A 187 -4.76 -3.68 4.27
C VAL A 187 -5.70 -2.70 3.57
N TYR A 188 -5.14 -1.91 2.66
CA TYR A 188 -5.88 -0.96 1.83
C TYR A 188 -6.13 -1.59 0.45
N THR A 189 -7.39 -1.73 0.06
CA THR A 189 -7.79 -2.31 -1.23
C THR A 189 -8.27 -1.21 -2.17
N GLN A 190 -7.81 -1.26 -3.43
CA GLN A 190 -8.19 -0.38 -4.53
C GLN A 190 -9.29 -1.02 -5.39
#